data_AF-A0A9D7DJM4-F1
#
_entry.id   AF-A0A9D7DJM4-F1
#
_cell.length_a   1.000
_cell.length_b   1.000
_cell.length_c   1.000
_cell.angle_alpha   90.00
_cell.angle_beta   90.00
_cell.angle_gamma   90.00
#
_symmetry.space_group_name_H-M   'P 1'
#
loop_
_entity.id
_entity.type
_entity.pdbx_description
1 polymer ?
#
loop_
_entity_poly.entity_id
_entity_poly.type
_entity_poly.pdbx_seq_one_letter_code
_entity_poly.pdbx_strand_id
1 'polypeptide(L)'
;MLFSCDRVPDLRLSLNESLHMVHREDWNTVARGASVYLQYDHLLALEDRMDAGTEFRYVIYYSKENRPVGIACFQVVDLEDRGSTYGDKLCRLGKRVGSHLFEDRRVRCLVAGNVFHAGDHGSHFVDGISMEQRIATVADTLLRLEKGDPFPTKASALVIKDIVPPSSNTTLQAHPKATTSCARM
;
A
#
# COMPACT_ATOMS: atom_id res chain seq x y z
N MET A 1 12.04 16.31 8.95
CA MET A 1 10.93 17.19 8.55
C MET A 1 9.65 16.44 8.84
N LEU A 2 8.94 16.85 9.90
CA LEU A 2 7.62 16.34 10.23
C LEU A 2 6.65 17.01 9.24
N PHE A 3 5.92 16.22 8.46
CA PHE A 3 4.82 16.74 7.67
C PHE A 3 3.80 17.33 8.66
N SER A 4 3.65 18.66 8.66
CA SER A 4 2.54 19.32 9.33
C SER A 4 1.29 18.97 8.53
N CYS A 5 0.65 17.86 8.89
CA CYS A 5 -0.60 17.43 8.30
C CYS A 5 -1.71 18.30 8.90
N ASP A 6 -1.94 19.46 8.28
CA ASP A 6 -3.13 20.24 8.56
C ASP A 6 -4.36 19.40 8.17
N ARG A 7 -4.91 18.74 9.19
CA ARG A 7 -6.13 17.93 9.22
C ARG A 7 -6.25 16.87 8.12
N VAL A 8 -5.87 15.63 8.48
CA VAL A 8 -6.52 14.43 7.94
C VAL A 8 -8.03 14.72 7.92
N PRO A 9 -8.72 14.58 6.78
CA PRO A 9 -10.16 14.81 6.74
C PRO A 9 -10.81 13.91 7.78
N ASP A 10 -11.87 14.40 8.41
CA ASP A 10 -12.69 13.65 9.37
C ASP A 10 -13.50 12.60 8.59
N LEU A 11 -12.76 11.59 8.12
CA LEU A 11 -13.24 10.40 7.46
C LEU A 11 -13.44 9.33 8.50
N ARG A 12 -14.60 8.69 8.43
CA ARG A 12 -14.86 7.49 9.21
C ARG A 12 -14.26 6.31 8.47
N LEU A 13 -13.82 5.30 9.22
CA LEU A 13 -13.21 4.10 8.65
C LEU A 13 -14.00 2.86 9.05
N SER A 14 -14.16 1.94 8.11
CA SER A 14 -14.56 0.55 8.35
C SER A 14 -13.39 -0.34 7.97
N LEU A 15 -12.91 -1.16 8.91
CA LEU A 15 -11.71 -1.98 8.75
C LEU A 15 -12.10 -3.45 8.97
N ASN A 16 -11.75 -4.31 8.01
CA ASN A 16 -12.20 -5.69 7.93
C ASN A 16 -11.03 -6.63 7.62
N GLU A 17 -10.94 -7.78 8.27
CA GLU A 17 -9.90 -8.80 7.99
C GLU A 17 -10.22 -9.68 6.77
N SER A 18 -11.42 -9.54 6.22
CA SER A 18 -11.90 -10.33 5.08
C SER A 18 -12.84 -9.49 4.22
N LEU A 19 -12.74 -9.65 2.90
CA LEU A 19 -13.62 -8.95 1.96
C LEU A 19 -15.06 -9.48 2.04
N HIS A 20 -15.25 -10.72 2.53
CA HIS A 20 -16.58 -11.30 2.82
C HIS A 20 -17.37 -10.49 3.87
N MET A 21 -16.69 -9.74 4.74
CA MET A 21 -17.32 -8.87 5.75
C MET A 21 -17.63 -7.46 5.23
N VAL A 22 -17.13 -7.12 4.03
CA VAL A 22 -17.26 -5.80 3.45
C VAL A 22 -18.58 -5.66 2.69
N HIS A 23 -19.31 -4.56 2.90
CA HIS A 23 -20.49 -4.24 2.12
C HIS A 23 -20.11 -4.03 0.65
N ARG A 24 -20.48 -4.99 -0.21
CA ARG A 24 -20.09 -5.02 -1.63
C ARG A 24 -20.51 -3.76 -2.38
N GLU A 25 -21.69 -3.22 -2.11
CA GLU A 25 -22.19 -2.03 -2.82
C GLU A 25 -21.37 -0.78 -2.48
N ASP A 26 -20.96 -0.64 -1.22
CA ASP A 26 -20.12 0.47 -0.75
C ASP A 26 -18.74 0.41 -1.40
N TRP A 27 -18.13 -0.79 -1.38
CA TRP A 27 -16.85 -1.02 -2.04
C TRP A 27 -16.93 -0.69 -3.54
N ASN A 28 -17.95 -1.22 -4.22
CA ASN A 28 -18.14 -1.04 -5.67
C ASN A 28 -18.48 0.41 -6.04
N THR A 29 -19.07 1.20 -5.14
CA THR A 29 -19.30 2.63 -5.37
C THR A 29 -17.99 3.36 -5.65
N VAL A 30 -16.94 3.03 -4.89
CA VAL A 30 -15.60 3.62 -5.06
C VAL A 30 -14.79 2.88 -6.13
N ALA A 31 -14.84 1.54 -6.14
CA ALA A 31 -14.01 0.71 -7.01
C ALA A 31 -14.29 0.90 -8.50
N ARG A 32 -15.46 1.42 -8.91
CA ARG A 32 -15.77 1.70 -10.33
C ARG A 32 -14.75 2.60 -11.04
N GLY A 33 -14.13 3.54 -10.31
CA GLY A 33 -13.07 4.41 -10.83
C GLY A 33 -11.66 3.87 -10.63
N ALA A 34 -11.52 2.73 -9.95
CA ALA A 34 -10.24 2.16 -9.55
C ALA A 34 -9.67 1.21 -10.61
N SER A 35 -8.45 0.73 -10.36
CA SER A 35 -7.83 -0.32 -11.17
C SER A 35 -8.59 -1.65 -11.03
N VAL A 36 -8.37 -2.56 -11.99
CA VAL A 36 -8.94 -3.93 -11.94
C VAL A 36 -8.54 -4.68 -10.66
N TYR A 37 -7.38 -4.34 -10.08
CA TYR A 37 -6.82 -4.96 -8.90
C TYR A 37 -7.54 -4.60 -7.59
N LEU A 38 -8.38 -3.56 -7.60
CA LEU A 38 -9.21 -3.16 -6.47
C LEU A 38 -10.69 -3.55 -6.65
N GLN A 39 -11.03 -4.25 -7.73
CA GLN A 39 -12.40 -4.74 -7.92
C GLN A 39 -12.72 -5.82 -6.89
N TYR A 40 -13.96 -5.79 -6.39
CA TYR A 40 -14.39 -6.67 -5.31
C TYR A 40 -14.15 -8.15 -5.66
N ASP A 41 -14.62 -8.61 -6.83
CA ASP A 41 -14.50 -10.02 -7.21
C ASP A 41 -13.05 -10.47 -7.45
N HIS A 42 -12.20 -9.55 -7.88
CA HIS A 42 -10.77 -9.84 -8.03
C HIS A 42 -10.11 -10.06 -6.66
N LEU A 43 -10.34 -9.16 -5.71
CA LEU A 43 -9.79 -9.27 -4.36
C LEU A 43 -10.37 -10.46 -3.60
N LEU A 44 -11.67 -10.74 -3.75
CA LEU A 44 -12.31 -11.91 -3.15
C LEU A 44 -11.68 -13.21 -3.65
N ALA A 45 -11.54 -13.34 -4.97
CA ALA A 45 -10.94 -14.52 -5.57
C ALA A 45 -9.46 -14.68 -5.17
N LEU A 46 -8.74 -13.56 -4.99
CA LEU A 46 -7.38 -13.59 -4.49
C LEU A 46 -7.35 -14.07 -3.04
N GLU A 47 -8.15 -13.48 -2.17
CA GLU A 47 -8.26 -13.86 -0.75
C GLU A 47 -8.62 -15.34 -0.58
N ASP A 48 -9.63 -15.83 -1.29
CA ASP A 48 -10.10 -17.22 -1.23
C ASP A 48 -9.07 -18.24 -1.69
N ARG A 49 -8.07 -17.82 -2.48
CA ARG A 49 -7.04 -18.68 -3.05
C ARG A 49 -5.71 -18.60 -2.32
N MET A 50 -5.47 -17.53 -1.58
CA MET A 50 -4.25 -17.37 -0.82
C MET A 50 -4.24 -18.31 0.39
N ASP A 51 -3.06 -18.86 0.67
CA ASP A 51 -2.85 -19.72 1.83
C ASP A 51 -2.77 -18.91 3.14
N ALA A 52 -2.71 -19.63 4.26
CA ALA A 52 -2.66 -19.05 5.60
C ALA A 52 -1.43 -18.14 5.88
N GLY A 53 -0.51 -17.97 4.92
CA GLY A 53 0.67 -17.13 5.07
C GLY A 53 0.44 -15.64 4.77
N THR A 54 -0.73 -15.27 4.24
CA THR A 54 -1.09 -13.88 3.93
C THR A 54 -2.39 -13.50 4.61
N GLU A 55 -2.34 -12.47 5.45
CA GLU A 55 -3.54 -11.92 6.07
C GLU A 55 -3.93 -10.63 5.35
N PHE A 56 -5.21 -10.48 5.01
CA PHE A 56 -5.72 -9.28 4.34
C PHE A 56 -6.34 -8.32 5.34
N ARG A 57 -6.29 -7.03 5.03
CA ARG A 57 -7.02 -5.97 5.74
C ARG A 57 -7.61 -5.03 4.71
N TYR A 58 -8.94 -4.95 4.67
CA TYR A 58 -9.68 -4.10 3.75
C TYR A 58 -10.29 -2.93 4.48
N VAL A 59 -10.20 -1.77 3.85
CA VAL A 59 -10.65 -0.51 4.45
C VAL A 59 -11.59 0.20 3.49
N ILE A 60 -12.74 0.64 4.01
CA ILE A 60 -13.58 1.64 3.35
C ILE A 60 -13.51 2.93 4.18
N TYR A 61 -13.25 4.04 3.51
CA TYR A 61 -13.30 5.38 4.07
C TYR A 61 -14.63 6.03 3.71
N TYR A 62 -15.29 6.63 4.69
CA TYR A 62 -16.58 7.29 4.55
C TYR A 62 -16.48 8.78 4.88
N SER A 63 -17.21 9.61 4.12
CA SER A 63 -17.44 11.01 4.48
C SER A 63 -18.27 11.13 5.76
N LYS A 64 -18.42 12.36 6.29
CA LYS A 64 -19.27 12.64 7.45
C LYS A 64 -20.74 12.26 7.23
N GLU A 65 -21.20 12.33 5.98
CA GLU A 65 -22.54 11.94 5.54
C GLU A 65 -22.66 10.43 5.27
N ASN A 66 -21.68 9.62 5.71
CA ASN A 66 -21.62 8.16 5.51
C ASN A 66 -21.61 7.74 4.03
N ARG A 67 -21.02 8.54 3.15
CA ARG A 67 -20.80 8.15 1.75
C ARG A 67 -19.42 7.51 1.58
N PRO A 68 -19.29 6.35 0.91
CA PRO A 68 -17.99 5.78 0.56
C PRO A 68 -17.19 6.75 -0.31
N VAL A 69 -15.99 7.10 0.11
CA VAL A 69 -15.09 8.05 -0.60
C VAL A 69 -13.71 7.48 -0.89
N GLY A 70 -13.35 6.36 -0.26
CA GLY A 70 -12.08 5.71 -0.51
C GLY A 70 -12.10 4.24 -0.12
N ILE A 71 -11.21 3.47 -0.73
CA ILE A 71 -10.94 2.07 -0.42
C ILE A 71 -9.44 1.85 -0.36
N ALA A 72 -9.00 0.94 0.50
CA ALA A 72 -7.61 0.51 0.55
C ALA A 72 -7.48 -0.97 0.92
N CYS A 73 -6.44 -1.59 0.41
CA CYS A 73 -6.00 -2.94 0.73
C CYS A 73 -4.67 -2.86 1.48
N PHE A 74 -4.59 -3.54 2.60
CA PHE A 74 -3.34 -3.79 3.32
C PHE A 74 -3.16 -5.29 3.49
N GLN A 75 -1.93 -5.73 3.62
CA GLN A 75 -1.61 -7.14 3.80
C GLN A 75 -0.55 -7.33 4.88
N VAL A 76 -0.73 -8.37 5.69
CA VAL A 76 0.27 -8.87 6.62
C VAL A 76 0.89 -10.10 5.97
N VAL A 77 2.18 -10.05 5.69
CA VAL A 77 2.91 -11.15 5.05
C VAL A 77 4.15 -11.50 5.83
N ASP A 78 4.44 -12.78 5.87
CA ASP A 78 5.68 -13.29 6.44
C ASP A 78 6.71 -13.50 5.33
N LEU A 79 7.78 -12.70 5.35
CA LEU A 79 8.86 -12.78 4.38
C LEU A 79 9.97 -13.65 4.95
N GLU A 80 10.15 -14.84 4.37
CA GLU A 80 11.27 -15.73 4.69
C GLU A 80 12.45 -15.47 3.74
N ASP A 81 13.62 -15.16 4.28
CA ASP A 81 14.84 -15.11 3.47
C ASP A 81 15.41 -16.52 3.27
N ARG A 82 15.18 -17.08 2.07
CA ARG A 82 15.77 -18.35 1.61
C ARG A 82 17.08 -18.16 0.83
N GLY A 83 17.81 -17.07 1.06
CA GLY A 83 19.09 -16.77 0.41
C GLY A 83 18.93 -16.10 -0.96
N SER A 84 17.84 -15.34 -1.16
CA SER A 84 17.60 -14.63 -2.41
C SER A 84 18.05 -13.17 -2.30
N THR A 85 18.62 -12.62 -3.37
CA THR A 85 19.09 -11.22 -3.49
C THR A 85 17.98 -10.17 -3.25
N TYR A 86 16.73 -10.62 -3.13
CA TYR A 86 15.55 -9.78 -2.85
C TYR A 86 15.41 -9.46 -1.35
N GLY A 87 15.82 -10.37 -0.47
CA GLY A 87 15.84 -10.17 0.99
C GLY A 87 16.69 -8.97 1.39
N ASP A 88 17.86 -8.81 0.77
CA ASP A 88 18.78 -7.68 1.00
C ASP A 88 18.19 -6.31 0.64
N LYS A 89 17.30 -6.25 -0.36
CA LYS A 89 16.66 -5.00 -0.80
C LYS A 89 15.50 -4.62 0.12
N LEU A 90 14.71 -5.60 0.57
CA LEU A 90 13.66 -5.40 1.56
C LEU A 90 14.22 -4.98 2.92
N CYS A 91 15.34 -5.59 3.33
CA CYS A 91 16.07 -5.26 4.55
C CYS A 91 16.63 -3.82 4.52
N ARG A 92 16.83 -3.21 3.33
CA ARG A 92 17.17 -1.78 3.17
C ARG A 92 15.95 -0.85 3.25
N LEU A 93 14.76 -1.32 2.88
CA LEU A 93 13.53 -0.53 2.92
C LEU A 93 12.98 -0.37 4.35
N GLY A 94 13.22 -1.36 5.23
CA GLY A 94 12.77 -1.37 6.64
C GLY A 94 13.68 -0.67 7.66
N LYS A 95 14.84 -0.10 7.27
CA LYS A 95 15.88 0.39 8.22
C LYS A 95 15.52 1.60 9.08
N ARG A 96 14.27 2.07 9.11
CA ARG A 96 13.87 3.18 9.99
C ARG A 96 13.39 2.73 11.37
N VAL A 97 13.23 1.43 11.64
CA VAL A 97 12.76 0.95 12.95
C VAL A 97 13.64 -0.20 13.45
N GLY A 98 14.28 0.02 14.61
CA GLY A 98 14.81 -0.97 15.56
C GLY A 98 15.72 -2.09 15.01
N SER A 99 17.04 -1.93 15.16
CA SER A 99 18.08 -2.90 14.78
C SER A 99 18.13 -4.21 15.61
N HIS A 100 17.02 -4.65 16.22
CA HIS A 100 17.00 -5.78 17.16
C HIS A 100 16.09 -6.96 16.77
N LEU A 101 15.50 -6.95 15.57
CA LEU A 101 14.46 -7.94 15.19
C LEU A 101 14.92 -9.09 14.28
N PHE A 102 16.19 -9.19 13.92
CA PHE A 102 16.65 -10.13 12.88
C PHE A 102 17.35 -11.37 13.42
N GLU A 103 16.92 -11.90 14.58
CA GLU A 103 17.40 -13.20 15.07
C GLU A 103 16.71 -14.37 14.35
N ASP A 104 15.49 -14.16 13.83
CA ASP A 104 14.78 -15.12 12.97
C ASP A 104 14.79 -14.67 11.50
N ARG A 105 15.02 -15.62 10.58
CA ARG A 105 15.03 -15.40 9.10
C ARG A 105 13.65 -15.06 8.50
N ARG A 106 12.68 -14.70 9.33
CA ARG A 106 11.29 -14.42 8.97
C ARG A 106 10.92 -13.02 9.46
N VAL A 107 10.63 -12.12 8.52
CA VAL A 107 10.20 -10.75 8.81
C VAL A 107 8.72 -10.65 8.54
N ARG A 108 7.93 -10.35 9.58
CA ARG A 108 6.49 -10.08 9.43
C ARG A 108 6.29 -8.62 9.03
N CYS A 109 5.73 -8.41 7.86
CA CYS A 109 5.57 -7.09 7.24
C CYS A 109 4.08 -6.73 7.13
N LEU A 110 3.72 -5.53 7.56
CA LEU A 110 2.45 -4.91 7.20
C LEU A 110 2.67 -4.00 5.99
N VAL A 111 1.94 -4.27 4.91
CA VAL A 111 2.09 -3.63 3.61
C VAL A 111 0.87 -2.77 3.31
N ALA A 112 1.07 -1.49 2.99
CA ALA A 112 0.05 -0.65 2.36
C ALA A 112 0.01 -0.94 0.86
N GLY A 113 -0.94 -1.77 0.45
CA GLY A 113 -1.14 -2.25 -0.90
C GLY A 113 -1.15 -3.77 -1.02
N ASN A 114 -1.14 -4.23 -2.27
CA ASN A 114 -1.14 -5.65 -2.60
C ASN A 114 0.28 -6.11 -3.00
N VAL A 115 0.85 -7.09 -2.30
CA VAL A 115 2.20 -7.61 -2.54
C VAL A 115 2.37 -8.22 -3.93
N PHE A 116 1.29 -8.73 -4.53
CA PHE A 116 1.29 -9.41 -5.83
C PHE A 116 1.29 -8.44 -7.03
N HIS A 117 0.95 -7.17 -6.85
CA HIS A 117 0.84 -6.21 -7.95
C HIS A 117 1.83 -5.06 -7.80
N ALA A 118 2.57 -4.70 -8.85
CA ALA A 118 3.37 -3.48 -8.84
C ALA A 118 2.56 -2.30 -9.39
N GLY A 119 2.68 -1.12 -8.76
CA GLY A 119 2.01 0.11 -9.20
C GLY A 119 1.04 0.67 -8.16
N ASP A 120 0.39 1.79 -8.47
CA ASP A 120 -0.54 2.48 -7.56
C ASP A 120 -1.92 1.79 -7.55
N HIS A 121 -1.99 0.64 -6.90
CA HIS A 121 -3.17 -0.23 -6.90
C HIS A 121 -3.60 -0.67 -5.49
N GLY A 122 -2.98 -0.11 -4.46
CA GLY A 122 -3.26 -0.42 -3.07
C GLY A 122 -4.41 0.39 -2.46
N SER A 123 -4.75 1.53 -3.07
CA SER A 123 -5.87 2.36 -2.63
C SER A 123 -6.50 3.12 -3.79
N HIS A 124 -7.75 3.54 -3.62
CA HIS A 124 -8.42 4.43 -4.54
C HIS A 124 -9.37 5.35 -3.78
N PHE A 125 -9.47 6.60 -4.21
CA PHE A 125 -10.36 7.59 -3.65
C PHE A 125 -11.11 8.29 -4.76
N VAL A 126 -12.37 8.64 -4.50
CA VAL A 126 -13.18 9.43 -5.43
C VAL A 126 -12.57 10.81 -5.66
N ASP A 127 -13.00 11.45 -6.74
CA ASP A 127 -12.63 12.84 -7.02
C ASP A 127 -13.11 13.77 -5.88
N GLY A 128 -12.31 14.78 -5.57
CA GLY A 128 -12.58 15.73 -4.49
C GLY A 128 -11.85 15.45 -3.16
N ILE A 129 -11.20 14.29 -3.02
CA ILE A 129 -10.22 14.05 -1.93
C ILE A 129 -8.83 14.41 -2.45
N SER A 130 -8.16 15.37 -1.82
CA SER A 130 -6.83 15.83 -2.26
C SER A 130 -5.77 14.74 -2.06
N MET A 131 -4.69 14.78 -2.84
CA MET A 131 -3.61 13.80 -2.72
C MET A 131 -3.02 13.76 -1.30
N GLU A 132 -2.77 14.93 -0.69
CA GLU A 132 -2.25 15.02 0.68
C GLU A 132 -3.18 14.33 1.68
N GLN A 133 -4.49 14.49 1.50
CA GLN A 133 -5.49 13.82 2.33
C GLN A 133 -5.47 12.30 2.12
N ARG A 134 -5.34 11.82 0.87
CA ARG A 134 -5.25 10.39 0.56
C ARG A 134 -4.02 9.77 1.24
N ILE A 135 -2.85 10.38 1.06
CA ILE A 135 -1.59 9.93 1.65
C ILE A 135 -1.69 9.90 3.18
N ALA A 136 -2.19 10.98 3.78
CA ALA A 136 -2.30 11.07 5.23
C ALA A 136 -3.30 10.05 5.80
N THR A 137 -4.42 9.82 5.10
CA THR A 137 -5.44 8.84 5.51
C THR A 137 -4.91 7.41 5.46
N VAL A 138 -4.23 7.02 4.38
CA VAL A 138 -3.63 5.69 4.23
C VAL A 138 -2.51 5.50 5.26
N ALA A 139 -1.67 6.52 5.49
CA ALA A 139 -0.61 6.48 6.48
C ALA A 139 -1.16 6.36 7.92
N ASP A 140 -2.20 7.11 8.28
CA ASP A 140 -2.88 6.98 9.58
C ASP A 140 -3.44 5.56 9.77
N THR A 141 -4.06 5.00 8.74
CA THR A 141 -4.60 3.64 8.75
C THR A 141 -3.50 2.59 8.96
N LEU A 142 -2.37 2.74 8.28
CA LEU A 142 -1.21 1.87 8.44
C LEU A 142 -0.68 1.89 9.88
N LEU A 143 -0.62 3.07 10.50
CA LEU A 143 -0.19 3.23 11.90
C LEU A 143 -1.21 2.67 12.90
N ARG A 144 -2.52 2.73 12.62
CA ARG A 144 -3.54 2.07 13.46
C ARG A 144 -3.41 0.56 13.42
N LEU A 145 -3.26 0.00 12.22
CA LEU A 145 -3.03 -1.43 12.01
C LEU A 145 -1.74 -1.92 12.68
N GLU A 146 -0.66 -1.13 12.62
CA GLU A 146 0.61 -1.43 13.30
C GLU A 146 0.45 -1.54 14.81
N LYS A 147 -0.29 -0.60 15.42
CA LYS A 147 -0.62 -0.61 16.85
C LYS A 147 -1.53 -1.76 17.28
N GLY A 148 -2.08 -2.50 16.31
CA GLY A 148 -2.96 -3.62 16.57
C GLY A 148 -4.42 -3.22 16.83
N ASP A 149 -4.84 -2.04 16.37
CA ASP A 149 -6.21 -1.53 16.53
C ASP A 149 -6.95 -1.55 15.17
N PRO A 150 -8.05 -2.31 15.02
CA PRO A 150 -8.71 -3.17 16.00
C PRO A 150 -8.16 -4.62 16.06
N PHE A 151 -7.19 -4.97 15.20
CA PHE A 151 -6.73 -6.34 15.03
C PHE A 151 -5.25 -6.50 15.40
N PRO A 152 -4.86 -7.53 16.16
CA PRO A 152 -3.45 -7.80 16.48
C PRO A 152 -2.63 -8.13 15.22
N THR A 153 -1.84 -7.19 14.72
CA THR A 153 -1.02 -7.39 13.51
C THR A 153 0.36 -7.97 13.80
N LYS A 154 0.98 -7.59 14.94
CA LYS A 154 2.35 -7.98 15.34
C LYS A 154 3.38 -7.87 14.21
N ALA A 155 3.32 -6.81 13.40
CA ALA A 155 4.30 -6.59 12.34
C ALA A 155 5.63 -6.08 12.91
N SER A 156 6.72 -6.65 12.45
CA SER A 156 8.09 -6.21 12.73
C SER A 156 8.58 -5.10 11.79
N ALA A 157 7.87 -4.89 10.67
CA ALA A 157 8.20 -3.88 9.68
C ALA A 157 6.95 -3.34 8.97
N LEU A 158 7.02 -2.07 8.58
CA LEU A 158 6.01 -1.40 7.76
C LEU A 158 6.55 -1.17 6.35
N VAL A 159 5.76 -1.56 5.35
CA VAL A 159 6.10 -1.40 3.93
C VAL A 159 5.05 -0.49 3.28
N ILE A 160 5.52 0.65 2.80
CA ILE A 160 4.70 1.58 2.02
C ILE A 160 5.08 1.37 0.56
N LYS A 161 4.17 0.77 -0.22
CA LYS A 161 4.40 0.44 -1.62
C LYS A 161 3.68 1.41 -2.56
N ASP A 162 2.41 1.67 -2.27
CA ASP A 162 1.50 2.33 -3.22
C ASP A 162 1.13 3.76 -2.80
N ILE A 163 2.10 4.47 -2.19
CA ILE A 163 1.97 5.90 -1.87
C ILE A 163 2.97 6.64 -2.76
N VAL A 164 2.53 7.04 -3.95
CA VAL A 164 3.37 7.75 -4.92
C VAL A 164 2.96 9.22 -4.95
N PRO A 165 3.80 10.17 -4.47
CA PRO A 165 3.57 11.58 -4.75
C PRO A 165 3.69 11.81 -6.27
N PRO A 166 2.94 12.75 -6.86
CA PRO A 166 3.02 13.00 -8.29
C PRO A 166 4.46 13.27 -8.70
N SER A 167 4.91 12.65 -9.80
CA SER A 167 6.16 13.07 -10.43
C SER A 167 6.02 14.56 -10.77
N SER A 168 6.82 15.41 -10.14
CA SER A 168 7.12 16.71 -10.74
C SER A 168 7.59 16.40 -12.16
N ASN A 169 7.00 17.05 -13.17
CA ASN A 169 7.38 16.92 -14.57
C ASN A 169 8.87 17.29 -14.71
N THR A 170 9.75 16.36 -14.42
CA THR A 170 11.13 16.39 -14.87
C THR A 170 11.09 15.69 -16.20
N THR A 171 10.91 16.50 -17.25
CA THR A 171 11.25 16.12 -18.60
C THR A 171 12.61 15.43 -18.55
N LEU A 172 12.62 14.11 -18.75
CA LEU A 172 13.85 13.37 -19.03
C LEU A 172 14.41 13.96 -20.33
N GLN A 173 15.28 14.96 -20.23
CA GLN A 173 16.14 15.32 -21.35
C GLN A 173 17.04 14.12 -21.60
N ALA A 174 16.75 13.40 -22.68
CA ALA A 174 17.62 12.36 -23.19
C ALA A 174 19.02 12.97 -23.39
N HIS A 175 20.03 12.39 -22.74
CA HIS A 175 21.42 12.70 -23.03
C HIS A 175 21.70 12.42 -24.51
N PRO A 176 22.33 13.35 -25.26
CA PRO A 176 22.74 13.08 -26.64
C PRO A 176 23.73 11.91 -26.63
N LYS A 177 23.42 10.88 -27.43
CA LYS A 177 24.37 9.79 -27.72
C LYS A 177 25.61 10.42 -28.36
N ALA A 178 26.77 10.26 -27.72
CA ALA A 178 28.05 10.59 -28.31
C ALA A 178 28.25 9.74 -29.58
N THR A 179 28.28 10.40 -30.73
CA THR A 179 28.65 9.83 -32.02
C THR A 179 30.15 9.58 -32.02
N THR A 180 30.57 8.34 -31.80
CA THR A 180 31.96 7.97 -32.11
C THR A 180 32.06 7.68 -33.61
N SER A 181 32.57 8.67 -34.33
CA SER A 181 33.04 8.59 -35.71
C SER A 181 34.07 7.47 -35.85
N CYS A 182 33.76 6.47 -36.69
CA CYS A 182 34.73 5.50 -37.18
C CYS A 182 35.51 6.16 -38.32
N ALA A 183 36.73 6.63 -38.03
CA ALA A 183 37.66 7.07 -39.06
C ALA A 183 38.47 5.86 -39.55
N ARG A 184 38.30 5.54 -40.83
CA ARG A 184 39.21 4.69 -41.61
C ARG A 184 40.49 5.47 -41.87
N MET A 185 41.64 4.87 -41.57
CA MET A 185 42.86 4.95 -42.38
C MET A 185 43.74 3.74 -42.06
#